data_AF-A0A8H4QRG7-F1
#
_entry.id   AF-A0A8H4QRG7-F1
#
_cell.length_a   1.000
_cell.length_b   1.000
_cell.length_c   1.000
_cell.angle_alpha   90.00
_cell.angle_beta   90.00
_cell.angle_gamma   90.00
#
_symmetry.space_group_name_H-M   'P 1'
#
loop_
_entity.id
_entity.type
_entity.pdbx_description
1 polymer ?
#
loop_
_entity_poly.entity_id
_entity_poly.type
_entity_poly.pdbx_seq_one_letter_code
_entity_poly.pdbx_strand_id
1 'polypeptide(L)'
;MAPLRLGILLAQLSLGLATNVYKSNLAYRSPFPDHPQLAHDINLIQSNHLQRRQSIDATQFDDGHYVTFYGSDFSNSPFVWGGGVNFTHSVASGDPFDTSVLLWTRATPISSSSGVLPDQSVPICLSYKIGTTADLSGKIVNTGEAFTSYDVDWTVKVEATGLHPDTKYFYQFSDCVTKTASPIGSTRTIASANTPAQSVNGGKPLTLAVFSCSQYQAGWFNAYGFAAHNTSADIFIHLGDYIYESLGNGWAHTSKNRQKDTGKGAGDDSRLPTTTESIQDRSESSDCAPKCTMDHGLDDHEVADNSWKAGTADSNDTAIGCSFSPSGACFTDRKLAAVRAYHEWMPIRQVDPQDKLRIWRNFQIGKLLDLTMLDTRQYDRDLTDVYYNTDVNTIAAFANRSLMGAAQEQFDSDTGLYDTVSESKKRGAVWRVLGPNDASRQQIVFTQLNESGAFDLDAWDGYRANRARVLDHLYQNKISNTVILSGDSHANWVSDLAHPNDTTTYNPATGEGAIGVEFAGTAVTSGSAFGSGISPANADVISRTLVDVNADLQWSEGSYRGFFTLSIDSKHLNATYYAMRNVSFANLDGFASAHFVVNAGENKLSRPVAGGTVNAGVLKSQV
;
A
#
# COMPACT_ATOMS: atom_id res chain seq x y z
N MET A 1 -15.15 25.90 -61.81
CA MET A 1 -15.36 25.27 -60.49
C MET A 1 -14.01 24.81 -59.96
N ALA A 2 -13.30 25.63 -59.18
CA ALA A 2 -11.93 25.35 -58.73
C ALA A 2 -11.58 25.71 -57.27
N PRO A 3 -12.04 26.85 -56.67
CA PRO A 3 -11.53 27.25 -55.35
C PRO A 3 -12.09 26.40 -54.19
N LEU A 4 -13.31 25.88 -54.31
CA LEU A 4 -14.01 25.19 -53.21
C LEU A 4 -13.39 23.85 -52.76
N ARG A 5 -12.45 23.26 -53.52
CA ARG A 5 -11.84 21.98 -53.17
C ARG A 5 -10.53 22.08 -52.39
N LEU A 6 -9.90 23.26 -52.33
CA LEU A 6 -8.61 23.41 -51.64
C LEU A 6 -8.77 23.61 -50.12
N GLY A 7 -9.77 24.40 -49.70
CA GLY A 7 -10.05 24.65 -48.28
C GLY A 7 -10.48 23.40 -47.49
N ILE A 8 -11.21 22.48 -48.14
CA ILE A 8 -11.67 21.23 -47.50
C ILE A 8 -10.50 20.25 -47.29
N LEU A 9 -9.54 20.19 -48.22
CA LEU A 9 -8.37 19.32 -48.08
C LEU A 9 -7.43 19.78 -46.97
N LEU A 10 -7.21 21.09 -46.83
CA LEU A 10 -6.40 21.66 -45.76
C LEU A 10 -7.02 21.42 -44.37
N ALA A 11 -8.34 21.52 -44.24
CA ALA A 11 -9.06 21.20 -43.00
C ALA A 11 -9.03 19.70 -42.62
N GLN A 12 -8.75 18.80 -43.57
CA GLN A 12 -8.62 17.36 -43.31
C GLN A 12 -7.17 16.92 -43.03
N LEU A 13 -6.18 17.71 -43.42
CA LEU A 13 -4.76 17.42 -43.19
C LEU A 13 -4.24 17.85 -41.80
N SER A 14 -4.91 18.77 -41.12
CA SER A 14 -4.60 19.18 -39.74
C SER A 14 -5.19 18.27 -38.65
N LEU A 15 -6.04 17.30 -39.01
CA LEU A 15 -6.64 16.33 -38.09
C LEU A 15 -5.73 15.11 -37.79
N GLY A 16 -4.54 15.06 -38.40
CA GLY A 16 -3.55 14.01 -38.14
C GLY A 16 -2.75 14.27 -36.87
N LEU A 17 -2.81 13.33 -35.91
CA LEU A 17 -1.98 13.29 -34.69
C LEU A 17 -2.26 14.37 -33.64
N ALA A 18 -3.52 14.54 -33.25
CA ALA A 18 -3.83 15.01 -31.89
C ALA A 18 -3.27 14.01 -30.86
N THR A 19 -2.09 14.30 -30.30
CA THR A 19 -1.46 13.46 -29.27
C THR A 19 -2.30 13.49 -27.99
N ASN A 20 -2.88 12.35 -27.61
CA ASN A 20 -3.67 12.23 -26.39
C ASN A 20 -2.76 12.44 -25.16
N VAL A 21 -2.89 13.61 -24.53
CA VAL A 21 -1.93 14.14 -23.55
C VAL A 21 -1.95 13.42 -22.20
N TYR A 22 -3.04 12.72 -21.88
CA TYR A 22 -3.22 12.00 -20.62
C TYR A 22 -2.48 10.66 -20.58
N LYS A 23 -2.03 10.12 -21.72
CA LYS A 23 -1.41 8.77 -21.82
C LYS A 23 -0.09 8.61 -21.05
N SER A 24 0.59 9.71 -20.72
CA SER A 24 1.78 9.71 -19.87
C SER A 24 1.46 9.60 -18.38
N ASN A 25 0.24 9.94 -17.95
CA ASN A 25 -0.23 9.75 -16.59
C ASN A 25 -0.87 8.35 -16.44
N LEU A 26 -0.27 7.52 -15.61
CA LEU A 26 -0.67 6.14 -15.36
C LEU A 26 -2.00 6.04 -14.59
N ALA A 27 -2.47 7.10 -13.92
CA ALA A 27 -3.76 7.11 -13.22
C ALA A 27 -4.97 6.94 -14.18
N TYR A 28 -4.84 7.33 -15.45
CA TYR A 28 -5.90 7.08 -16.45
C TYR A 28 -5.91 5.64 -16.99
N ARG A 29 -4.89 4.83 -16.69
CA ARG A 29 -4.86 3.46 -17.17
C ARG A 29 -5.77 2.62 -16.30
N SER A 30 -6.67 1.91 -16.95
CA SER A 30 -7.47 0.86 -16.32
C SER A 30 -6.55 -0.18 -15.69
N PRO A 31 -6.84 -0.68 -14.48
CA PRO A 31 -6.38 -2.01 -14.05
C PRO A 31 -7.08 -3.14 -14.86
N PHE A 32 -7.90 -2.79 -15.86
CA PHE A 32 -8.70 -3.71 -16.69
C PHE A 32 -8.56 -3.37 -18.21
N PRO A 33 -7.59 -3.93 -18.97
CA PRO A 33 -7.33 -3.59 -20.39
C PRO A 33 -8.26 -4.32 -21.36
N ASP A 34 -8.60 -5.58 -21.07
CA ASP A 34 -9.69 -6.31 -21.76
C ASP A 34 -11.08 -5.71 -21.50
N HIS A 35 -11.18 -4.78 -20.55
CA HIS A 35 -12.37 -3.98 -20.29
C HIS A 35 -12.04 -2.49 -20.38
N PRO A 36 -11.70 -1.97 -21.57
CA PRO A 36 -11.33 -0.57 -21.74
C PRO A 36 -12.50 0.40 -21.44
N GLN A 37 -13.73 -0.10 -21.33
CA GLN A 37 -14.90 0.65 -20.83
C GLN A 37 -14.89 0.88 -19.30
N LEU A 38 -14.05 0.15 -18.56
CA LEU A 38 -13.75 0.38 -17.14
C LEU A 38 -12.45 1.20 -16.95
N ALA A 39 -11.73 1.47 -18.05
CA ALA A 39 -10.75 2.54 -18.05
C ALA A 39 -11.45 3.89 -17.89
N HIS A 40 -10.66 4.90 -17.59
CA HIS A 40 -10.92 6.18 -18.23
C HIS A 40 -10.85 5.99 -19.74
N ASP A 41 -11.95 6.15 -20.48
CA ASP A 41 -11.87 6.24 -21.94
C ASP A 41 -11.17 7.56 -22.28
N ILE A 42 -9.86 7.48 -22.36
CA ILE A 42 -8.97 8.62 -22.56
C ILE A 42 -9.26 9.30 -23.90
N ASN A 43 -9.86 8.61 -24.88
CA ASN A 43 -10.25 9.22 -26.15
C ASN A 43 -11.58 9.96 -26.03
N LEU A 44 -12.56 9.40 -25.30
CA LEU A 44 -13.81 10.07 -24.96
C LEU A 44 -13.55 11.33 -24.12
N ILE A 45 -12.76 11.23 -23.04
CA ILE A 45 -12.32 12.37 -22.21
C ILE A 45 -11.64 13.42 -23.08
N GLN A 46 -10.63 13.02 -23.88
CA GLN A 46 -9.94 13.94 -24.79
C GLN A 46 -10.91 14.62 -25.78
N SER A 47 -11.94 13.91 -26.28
CA SER A 47 -12.94 14.44 -27.21
C SER A 47 -13.95 15.38 -26.53
N ASN A 48 -14.44 15.04 -25.34
CA ASN A 48 -15.34 15.88 -24.53
C ASN A 48 -14.66 17.20 -24.19
N HIS A 49 -13.37 17.13 -23.83
CA HIS A 49 -12.57 18.31 -23.51
C HIS A 49 -12.32 19.13 -24.78
N LEU A 50 -12.02 18.50 -25.93
CA LEU A 50 -11.91 19.22 -27.21
C LEU A 50 -13.23 19.88 -27.66
N GLN A 51 -14.38 19.25 -27.46
CA GLN A 51 -15.69 19.83 -27.78
C GLN A 51 -16.00 21.04 -26.90
N ARG A 52 -15.77 20.96 -25.59
CA ARG A 52 -15.93 22.10 -24.67
C ARG A 52 -14.92 23.22 -24.97
N ARG A 53 -13.67 22.90 -25.33
CA ARG A 53 -12.68 23.90 -25.78
C ARG A 53 -13.12 24.61 -27.06
N GLN A 54 -13.74 23.89 -28.01
CA GLN A 54 -14.24 24.45 -29.28
C GLN A 54 -15.49 25.34 -29.15
N SER A 55 -16.14 25.39 -27.98
CA SER A 55 -17.21 26.38 -27.72
C SER A 55 -16.68 27.71 -27.18
N ILE A 56 -15.37 27.82 -26.93
CA ILE A 56 -14.67 29.04 -26.51
C ILE A 56 -14.09 29.73 -27.75
N ASP A 57 -14.16 31.06 -27.82
CA ASP A 57 -13.67 31.84 -28.96
C ASP A 57 -12.14 31.78 -29.08
N ALA A 58 -11.67 30.95 -30.00
CA ALA A 58 -10.25 30.75 -30.29
C ALA A 58 -9.62 31.83 -31.21
N THR A 59 -10.36 32.85 -31.65
CA THR A 59 -9.84 33.84 -32.61
C THR A 59 -8.74 34.76 -32.07
N GLN A 60 -8.42 34.68 -30.78
CA GLN A 60 -7.33 35.42 -30.13
C GLN A 60 -6.01 34.64 -30.03
N PHE A 61 -5.92 33.41 -30.56
CA PHE A 61 -4.75 32.54 -30.41
C PHE A 61 -4.03 32.33 -31.76
N ASP A 62 -2.83 32.90 -31.90
CA ASP A 62 -1.93 32.70 -33.04
C ASP A 62 -0.68 31.92 -32.59
N ASP A 63 -0.78 30.59 -32.65
CA ASP A 63 0.35 29.67 -32.57
C ASP A 63 0.36 28.78 -33.83
N GLY A 64 1.43 28.90 -34.62
CA GLY A 64 1.64 28.11 -35.83
C GLY A 64 1.98 26.64 -35.59
N HIS A 65 2.17 26.21 -34.33
CA HIS A 65 2.67 24.89 -33.97
C HIS A 65 1.66 24.03 -33.19
N TYR A 66 0.54 23.73 -33.83
CA TYR A 66 -0.49 22.77 -33.35
C TYR A 66 -0.03 21.29 -33.27
N VAL A 67 1.26 21.00 -33.07
CA VAL A 67 1.80 19.64 -32.92
C VAL A 67 2.93 19.60 -31.87
N THR A 68 2.95 18.53 -31.06
CA THR A 68 3.87 18.24 -29.95
C THR A 68 3.72 19.13 -28.70
N PHE A 69 3.19 18.52 -27.63
CA PHE A 69 2.96 19.12 -26.31
C PHE A 69 4.20 19.11 -25.39
N TYR A 70 5.41 18.87 -25.92
CA TYR A 70 6.61 18.61 -25.10
C TYR A 70 7.53 19.83 -25.04
N GLY A 71 7.62 20.45 -23.86
CA GLY A 71 8.44 21.64 -23.62
C GLY A 71 7.87 22.95 -24.18
N SER A 72 6.57 22.99 -24.51
CA SER A 72 5.86 24.18 -25.00
C SER A 72 5.57 25.19 -23.88
N ASP A 73 5.38 26.47 -24.24
CA ASP A 73 4.90 27.45 -23.27
C ASP A 73 3.37 27.40 -23.17
N PHE A 74 2.87 27.01 -22.00
CA PHE A 74 1.44 26.91 -21.73
C PHE A 74 0.85 28.17 -21.06
N SER A 75 1.63 29.22 -20.79
CA SER A 75 1.16 30.39 -20.01
C SER A 75 -0.08 31.07 -20.59
N ASN A 76 -0.23 31.02 -21.91
CA ASN A 76 -1.29 31.68 -22.66
C ASN A 76 -2.30 30.67 -23.25
N SER A 77 -2.27 29.39 -22.83
CA SER A 77 -3.17 28.36 -23.36
C SER A 77 -4.54 28.46 -22.68
N PRO A 78 -5.63 28.81 -23.38
CA PRO A 78 -6.99 28.85 -22.79
C PRO A 78 -7.55 27.44 -22.51
N PHE A 79 -6.75 26.39 -22.76
CA PHE A 79 -7.15 25.00 -22.80
C PHE A 79 -6.42 24.13 -21.75
N VAL A 80 -5.48 24.72 -21.01
CA VAL A 80 -4.76 24.12 -19.86
C VAL A 80 -4.98 25.05 -18.67
N TRP A 81 -5.07 24.50 -17.45
CA TRP A 81 -5.32 25.31 -16.27
C TRP A 81 -4.12 26.21 -15.92
N GLY A 82 -4.27 27.53 -16.12
CA GLY A 82 -3.23 28.52 -15.81
C GLY A 82 -3.36 29.19 -14.44
N GLY A 83 -4.38 28.87 -13.64
CA GLY A 83 -4.61 29.50 -12.32
C GLY A 83 -3.74 28.97 -11.19
N GLY A 84 -2.82 28.05 -11.45
CA GLY A 84 -1.94 27.43 -10.47
C GLY A 84 -2.56 26.24 -9.71
N VAL A 85 -1.70 25.51 -9.00
CA VAL A 85 -2.03 24.23 -8.35
C VAL A 85 -1.44 24.16 -6.95
N ASN A 86 -2.09 23.40 -6.06
CA ASN A 86 -1.60 23.09 -4.73
C ASN A 86 -1.37 21.59 -4.61
N PHE A 87 -0.19 21.20 -4.13
CA PHE A 87 0.22 19.82 -3.88
C PHE A 87 -0.28 19.35 -2.51
N THR A 88 -1.61 19.34 -2.34
CA THR A 88 -2.32 19.14 -1.06
C THR A 88 -1.94 17.85 -0.34
N HIS A 89 -1.52 16.82 -1.09
CA HIS A 89 -1.16 15.50 -0.58
C HIS A 89 0.33 15.20 -0.78
N SER A 90 1.17 16.24 -0.90
CA SER A 90 2.61 16.14 -1.11
C SER A 90 2.98 15.30 -2.34
N VAL A 91 4.04 14.49 -2.24
CA VAL A 91 4.51 13.56 -3.27
C VAL A 91 4.80 12.20 -2.65
N ALA A 92 4.67 11.11 -3.41
CA ALA A 92 5.02 9.76 -2.99
C ALA A 92 5.80 9.03 -4.10
N SER A 93 6.48 7.93 -3.75
CA SER A 93 7.13 7.04 -4.71
C SER A 93 7.02 5.59 -4.24
N GLY A 94 6.93 4.65 -5.18
CA GLY A 94 6.62 3.24 -4.91
C GLY A 94 6.98 2.34 -6.09
N ASP A 95 6.76 1.04 -5.93
CA ASP A 95 7.26 -0.05 -6.79
C ASP A 95 8.67 0.18 -7.36
N PRO A 96 9.70 0.16 -6.52
CA PRO A 96 11.07 0.27 -6.99
C PRO A 96 11.51 -0.99 -7.75
N PHE A 97 11.81 -0.84 -9.04
CA PHE A 97 12.66 -1.78 -9.78
C PHE A 97 14.11 -1.30 -9.74
N ASP A 98 15.02 -2.02 -10.41
CA ASP A 98 16.44 -1.69 -10.44
C ASP A 98 16.78 -0.53 -11.40
N THR A 99 15.90 -0.28 -12.37
CA THR A 99 16.11 0.68 -13.47
C THR A 99 14.93 1.65 -13.65
N SER A 100 13.85 1.49 -12.87
CA SER A 100 12.72 2.40 -12.81
C SER A 100 12.02 2.44 -11.45
N VAL A 101 11.27 3.51 -11.18
CA VAL A 101 10.41 3.66 -9.99
C VAL A 101 9.18 4.49 -10.34
N LEU A 102 8.07 4.28 -9.64
CA LEU A 102 6.88 5.12 -9.81
C LEU A 102 6.95 6.37 -8.94
N LEU A 103 6.57 7.50 -9.51
CA LEU A 103 6.45 8.79 -8.83
C LEU A 103 4.97 9.21 -8.86
N TRP A 104 4.45 9.69 -7.73
CA TRP A 104 3.05 10.08 -7.56
C TRP A 104 2.89 11.44 -6.87
N THR A 105 1.83 12.17 -7.21
CA THR A 105 1.33 13.34 -6.49
C THR A 105 -0.16 13.59 -6.79
N ARG A 106 -0.86 14.35 -5.94
CA ARG A 106 -2.16 14.97 -6.24
C ARG A 106 -2.01 16.49 -6.28
N ALA A 107 -2.29 17.09 -7.44
CA ALA A 107 -2.11 18.52 -7.69
C ALA A 107 -3.46 19.20 -7.94
N THR A 108 -4.19 19.47 -6.86
CA THR A 108 -5.50 20.12 -6.92
C THR A 108 -5.40 21.57 -7.42
N PRO A 109 -6.28 22.04 -8.31
CA PRO A 109 -6.26 23.42 -8.81
C PRO A 109 -6.52 24.44 -7.68
N ILE A 110 -5.78 25.55 -7.70
CA ILE A 110 -6.06 26.71 -6.84
C ILE A 110 -7.15 27.56 -7.53
N SER A 111 -8.02 28.19 -6.74
CA SER A 111 -8.98 29.17 -7.25
C SER A 111 -8.26 30.38 -7.86
N SER A 112 -8.63 30.78 -9.08
CA SER A 112 -7.99 31.90 -9.79
C SER A 112 -8.23 33.24 -9.08
N SER A 113 -7.56 34.31 -9.55
CA SER A 113 -7.75 35.67 -9.01
C SER A 113 -9.17 36.23 -9.16
N SER A 114 -10.07 35.54 -9.88
CA SER A 114 -11.51 35.86 -9.96
C SER A 114 -12.40 34.93 -9.12
N GLY A 115 -11.82 34.03 -8.32
CA GLY A 115 -12.55 33.09 -7.46
C GLY A 115 -13.01 31.81 -8.17
N VAL A 116 -12.56 31.56 -9.40
CA VAL A 116 -13.06 30.49 -10.27
C VAL A 116 -12.09 29.30 -10.28
N LEU A 117 -12.62 28.08 -10.14
CA LEU A 117 -11.91 26.81 -10.36
C LEU A 117 -12.02 26.40 -11.85
N PRO A 118 -11.15 25.51 -12.37
CA PRO A 118 -11.33 24.95 -13.70
C PRO A 118 -12.70 24.27 -13.84
N ASP A 119 -13.34 24.45 -15.00
CA ASP A 119 -14.34 23.47 -15.45
C ASP A 119 -13.68 22.08 -15.49
N GLN A 120 -14.43 21.03 -15.19
CA GLN A 120 -13.92 19.65 -15.11
C GLN A 120 -13.15 19.21 -16.37
N SER A 121 -13.44 19.84 -17.53
CA SER A 121 -12.77 19.58 -18.81
C SER A 121 -11.48 20.37 -19.09
N VAL A 122 -11.03 21.23 -18.15
CA VAL A 122 -9.76 21.96 -18.27
C VAL A 122 -8.68 21.22 -17.47
N PRO A 123 -7.75 20.50 -18.13
CA PRO A 123 -6.72 19.74 -17.44
C PRO A 123 -5.58 20.62 -16.93
N ILE A 124 -4.92 20.11 -15.89
CA ILE A 124 -3.63 20.58 -15.39
C ILE A 124 -2.51 19.85 -16.15
N CYS A 125 -1.42 20.54 -16.44
CA CYS A 125 -0.16 19.94 -16.87
C CYS A 125 0.84 20.00 -15.72
N LEU A 126 1.43 18.86 -15.36
CA LEU A 126 2.60 18.80 -14.48
C LEU A 126 3.83 18.35 -15.26
N SER A 127 4.92 19.08 -15.12
CA SER A 127 6.26 18.58 -15.40
C SER A 127 6.78 17.80 -14.19
N TYR A 128 7.64 16.82 -14.43
CA TYR A 128 8.36 16.10 -13.37
C TYR A 128 9.84 15.93 -13.74
N LYS A 129 10.70 15.86 -12.72
CA LYS A 129 12.15 15.61 -12.85
C LYS A 129 12.62 14.69 -11.72
N ILE A 130 13.56 13.80 -12.03
CA ILE A 130 14.28 12.97 -11.04
C ILE A 130 15.78 13.12 -11.24
N GLY A 131 16.53 13.32 -10.16
CA GLY A 131 17.95 13.66 -10.19
C GLY A 131 18.75 13.11 -9.01
N THR A 132 20.07 13.25 -9.11
CA THR A 132 21.04 12.62 -8.19
C THR A 132 21.38 13.44 -6.94
N THR A 133 20.81 14.64 -6.76
CA THR A 133 21.09 15.51 -5.61
C THR A 133 19.80 16.02 -4.96
N ALA A 134 19.82 16.25 -3.65
CA ALA A 134 18.64 16.59 -2.85
C ALA A 134 18.01 17.96 -3.17
N ASP A 135 18.78 18.84 -3.81
CA ASP A 135 18.38 20.16 -4.30
C ASP A 135 18.00 20.15 -5.80
N LEU A 136 18.17 19.01 -6.48
CA LEU A 136 18.00 18.83 -7.92
C LEU A 136 18.85 19.78 -8.79
N SER A 137 20.01 20.23 -8.29
CA SER A 137 21.01 21.00 -9.06
C SER A 137 21.99 20.12 -9.87
N GLY A 138 22.13 18.85 -9.49
CA GLY A 138 23.01 17.88 -10.16
C GLY A 138 22.41 17.27 -11.43
N LYS A 139 22.89 16.07 -11.80
CA LYS A 139 22.38 15.35 -12.98
C LYS A 139 20.89 14.98 -12.78
N ILE A 140 20.02 15.58 -13.58
CA ILE A 140 18.69 15.04 -13.87
C ILE A 140 18.88 13.80 -14.77
N VAL A 141 18.23 12.69 -14.39
CA VAL A 141 18.35 11.39 -15.08
C VAL A 141 17.15 11.12 -15.98
N ASN A 142 15.96 11.52 -15.54
CA ASN A 142 14.71 11.37 -16.27
C ASN A 142 13.80 12.57 -15.95
N THR A 143 12.99 12.99 -16.92
CA THR A 143 12.06 14.12 -16.82
C THR A 143 11.02 14.01 -17.93
N GLY A 144 9.83 14.57 -17.71
CA GLY A 144 8.75 14.57 -18.70
C GLY A 144 7.54 15.36 -18.21
N GLU A 145 6.44 15.26 -18.96
CA GLU A 145 5.20 15.99 -18.72
C GLU A 145 4.01 15.02 -18.67
N ALA A 146 3.10 15.26 -17.72
CA ALA A 146 1.94 14.44 -17.43
C ALA A 146 0.72 15.32 -17.16
N PHE A 147 -0.38 15.03 -17.83
CA PHE A 147 -1.63 15.78 -17.70
C PHE A 147 -2.56 15.10 -16.70
N THR A 148 -3.39 15.89 -16.03
CA THR A 148 -4.42 15.40 -15.10
C THR A 148 -5.69 16.25 -15.15
N SER A 149 -6.81 15.68 -14.75
CA SER A 149 -8.15 16.28 -14.77
C SER A 149 -8.95 15.84 -13.55
N TYR A 150 -10.20 16.31 -13.46
CA TYR A 150 -11.19 15.89 -12.46
C TYR A 150 -11.42 14.37 -12.42
N ASP A 151 -11.30 13.70 -13.58
CA ASP A 151 -11.68 12.29 -13.75
C ASP A 151 -10.86 11.35 -12.86
N VAL A 152 -9.54 11.59 -12.75
CA VAL A 152 -8.58 10.88 -11.89
C VAL A 152 -8.32 11.64 -10.57
N ASP A 153 -9.25 12.49 -10.16
CA ASP A 153 -9.16 13.35 -8.97
C ASP A 153 -7.85 14.15 -8.83
N TRP A 154 -7.35 14.67 -9.96
CA TRP A 154 -6.12 15.45 -10.06
C TRP A 154 -4.84 14.71 -9.63
N THR A 155 -4.86 13.37 -9.62
CA THR A 155 -3.70 12.52 -9.37
C THR A 155 -2.81 12.36 -10.60
N VAL A 156 -1.49 12.43 -10.41
CA VAL A 156 -0.48 12.15 -11.44
C VAL A 156 0.41 11.03 -10.95
N LYS A 157 0.45 9.94 -11.73
CA LYS A 157 1.36 8.81 -11.53
C LYS A 157 2.20 8.62 -12.79
N VAL A 158 3.53 8.55 -12.66
CA VAL A 158 4.46 8.40 -13.79
C VAL A 158 5.55 7.39 -13.45
N GLU A 159 6.11 6.72 -14.46
CA GLU A 159 7.27 5.84 -14.29
C GLU A 159 8.55 6.56 -14.72
N ALA A 160 9.42 6.85 -13.75
CA ALA A 160 10.76 7.34 -14.01
C ALA A 160 11.67 6.18 -14.40
N THR A 161 12.27 6.24 -15.59
CA THR A 161 13.06 5.14 -16.19
C THR A 161 14.50 5.56 -16.52
N GLY A 162 15.39 4.58 -16.73
CA GLY A 162 16.80 4.83 -17.03
C GLY A 162 17.65 5.11 -15.79
N LEU A 163 17.16 4.68 -14.63
CA LEU A 163 17.85 4.78 -13.35
C LEU A 163 18.94 3.70 -13.22
N HIS A 164 19.84 3.85 -12.25
CA HIS A 164 20.84 2.84 -11.90
C HIS A 164 20.34 2.00 -10.70
N PRO A 165 20.70 0.71 -10.60
CA PRO A 165 20.35 -0.14 -9.45
C PRO A 165 20.90 0.37 -8.11
N ASP A 166 20.22 -0.02 -7.02
CA ASP A 166 20.60 0.25 -5.63
C ASP A 166 20.94 1.73 -5.32
N THR A 167 20.32 2.68 -6.03
CA THR A 167 20.70 4.08 -6.04
C THR A 167 19.59 4.97 -5.48
N LYS A 168 19.95 5.86 -4.55
CA LYS A 168 19.05 6.89 -4.03
C LYS A 168 18.96 8.08 -5.00
N TYR A 169 17.73 8.53 -5.25
CA TYR A 169 17.38 9.65 -6.09
C TYR A 169 16.46 10.62 -5.36
N PHE A 170 16.29 11.80 -5.94
CA PHE A 170 15.36 12.83 -5.49
C PHE A 170 14.51 13.27 -6.68
N TYR A 171 13.27 13.68 -6.46
CA TYR A 171 12.34 14.04 -7.54
C TYR A 171 11.38 15.16 -7.14
N GLN A 172 10.80 15.85 -8.11
CA GLN A 172 9.89 16.96 -7.90
C GLN A 172 8.94 17.10 -9.07
N PHE A 173 7.68 17.43 -8.77
CA PHE A 173 6.67 17.85 -9.74
C PHE A 173 6.60 19.38 -9.79
N SER A 174 6.21 19.96 -10.91
CA SER A 174 5.98 21.40 -11.04
C SER A 174 4.92 21.68 -12.12
N ASP A 175 3.98 22.58 -11.81
CA ASP A 175 2.98 23.06 -12.77
C ASP A 175 3.65 23.57 -14.05
N CYS A 176 3.23 23.09 -15.21
CA CYS A 176 3.77 23.53 -16.49
C CYS A 176 3.49 25.02 -16.78
N VAL A 177 2.47 25.62 -16.16
CA VAL A 177 2.13 27.05 -16.31
C VAL A 177 2.85 27.89 -15.25
N THR A 178 2.40 27.87 -14.00
CA THR A 178 2.90 28.80 -12.97
C THR A 178 4.30 28.45 -12.46
N LYS A 179 4.83 27.27 -12.82
CA LYS A 179 6.07 26.67 -12.28
C LYS A 179 6.05 26.49 -10.74
N THR A 180 4.87 26.55 -10.12
CA THR A 180 4.67 26.16 -8.72
C THR A 180 5.12 24.71 -8.54
N ALA A 181 6.04 24.48 -7.61
CA ALA A 181 6.71 23.21 -7.44
C ALA A 181 6.23 22.46 -6.18
N SER A 182 6.23 21.13 -6.24
CA SER A 182 5.96 20.28 -5.09
C SER A 182 7.12 20.32 -4.08
N PRO A 183 6.92 19.80 -2.86
CA PRO A 183 8.02 19.29 -2.04
C PRO A 183 8.92 18.36 -2.87
N ILE A 184 10.23 18.37 -2.58
CA ILE A 184 11.17 17.41 -3.19
C ILE A 184 11.00 16.08 -2.48
N GLY A 185 10.63 15.05 -3.25
CA GLY A 185 10.56 13.67 -2.81
C GLY A 185 11.93 12.99 -2.85
N SER A 186 12.09 11.93 -2.07
CA SER A 186 13.28 11.08 -2.00
C SER A 186 12.88 9.64 -2.29
N THR A 187 13.62 8.95 -3.15
CA THR A 187 13.28 7.61 -3.64
C THR A 187 14.50 6.73 -3.89
N ARG A 188 14.34 5.41 -4.07
CA ARG A 188 15.44 4.47 -4.28
C ARG A 188 15.06 3.34 -5.23
N THR A 189 15.96 2.97 -6.15
CA THR A 189 15.87 1.73 -6.93
C THR A 189 16.39 0.53 -6.13
N ILE A 190 15.80 -0.65 -6.32
CA ILE A 190 16.33 -1.88 -5.71
C ILE A 190 17.63 -2.34 -6.37
N ALA A 191 18.36 -3.23 -5.71
CA ALA A 191 19.50 -3.91 -6.32
C ALA A 191 19.02 -4.96 -7.33
N SER A 192 19.60 -5.00 -8.54
CA SER A 192 19.29 -6.01 -9.57
C SER A 192 19.42 -7.43 -9.01
N ALA A 193 18.48 -8.33 -9.33
CA ALA A 193 18.27 -9.65 -8.71
C ALA A 193 19.47 -10.60 -8.55
N ASN A 194 20.58 -10.36 -9.26
CA ASN A 194 21.82 -11.15 -9.16
C ASN A 194 22.94 -10.49 -8.34
N THR A 195 22.72 -9.29 -7.80
CA THR A 195 23.65 -8.57 -6.92
C THR A 195 23.97 -9.41 -5.67
N PRO A 196 25.25 -9.64 -5.31
CA PRO A 196 25.61 -10.40 -4.12
C PRO A 196 24.96 -9.82 -2.84
N ALA A 197 24.54 -10.69 -1.92
CA ALA A 197 23.85 -10.28 -0.69
C ALA A 197 24.65 -9.28 0.15
N GLN A 198 25.98 -9.39 0.14
CA GLN A 198 26.93 -8.51 0.83
C GLN A 198 27.19 -7.18 0.10
N SER A 199 26.55 -6.93 -1.04
CA SER A 199 26.70 -5.72 -1.85
C SER A 199 25.42 -4.88 -1.95
N VAL A 200 24.27 -5.45 -1.58
CA VAL A 200 22.98 -4.73 -1.48
C VAL A 200 23.05 -3.64 -0.40
N ASN A 201 22.34 -2.53 -0.62
CA ASN A 201 22.46 -1.28 0.15
C ASN A 201 23.91 -0.79 0.28
N GLY A 202 24.71 -0.95 -0.78
CA GLY A 202 26.15 -0.66 -0.76
C GLY A 202 26.93 -1.45 0.32
N GLY A 203 26.45 -2.63 0.72
CA GLY A 203 27.07 -3.48 1.75
C GLY A 203 26.69 -3.13 3.19
N LYS A 204 25.64 -2.32 3.39
CA LYS A 204 25.00 -2.08 4.70
C LYS A 204 23.78 -2.99 4.89
N PRO A 205 23.27 -3.18 6.11
CA PRO A 205 21.93 -3.75 6.29
C PRO A 205 20.88 -2.92 5.52
N LEU A 206 19.97 -3.60 4.83
CA LEU A 206 18.78 -2.97 4.25
C LEU A 206 17.72 -2.85 5.34
N THR A 207 17.16 -1.66 5.55
CA THR A 207 16.18 -1.45 6.63
C THR A 207 14.78 -1.23 6.06
N LEU A 208 13.87 -2.17 6.33
CA LEU A 208 12.45 -2.04 6.04
C LEU A 208 11.75 -1.43 7.26
N ALA A 209 10.84 -0.47 7.07
CA ALA A 209 9.90 -0.03 8.10
C ALA A 209 8.49 -0.56 7.77
N VAL A 210 7.79 -1.11 8.76
CA VAL A 210 6.60 -1.93 8.58
C VAL A 210 5.45 -1.45 9.48
N PHE A 211 4.30 -1.14 8.88
CA PHE A 211 3.14 -0.48 9.50
C PHE A 211 1.83 -1.21 9.16
N SER A 212 0.74 -0.96 9.88
CA SER A 212 -0.63 -1.29 9.45
C SER A 212 -1.63 -0.35 10.13
N CYS A 213 -2.90 -0.40 9.77
CA CYS A 213 -4.03 0.04 10.61
C CYS A 213 -3.93 1.52 11.06
N SER A 214 -4.14 2.39 10.08
CA SER A 214 -4.07 3.85 10.14
C SER A 214 -5.46 4.49 10.26
N GLN A 215 -6.28 4.07 11.24
CA GLN A 215 -7.59 4.67 11.47
C GLN A 215 -7.46 6.13 11.93
N TYR A 216 -7.75 7.05 11.00
CA TYR A 216 -7.56 8.51 11.18
C TYR A 216 -8.34 9.10 12.38
N GLN A 217 -9.49 8.52 12.71
CA GLN A 217 -10.31 8.93 13.85
C GLN A 217 -9.73 8.50 15.21
N ALA A 218 -8.92 7.43 15.25
CA ALA A 218 -8.38 6.87 16.49
C ALA A 218 -7.16 7.64 17.02
N GLY A 219 -6.40 8.32 16.15
CA GLY A 219 -5.25 9.11 16.58
C GLY A 219 -4.46 9.80 15.47
N TRP A 220 -3.43 10.53 15.90
CA TRP A 220 -2.43 11.20 15.06
C TRP A 220 -1.38 10.20 14.60
N PHE A 221 -0.91 10.32 13.35
CA PHE A 221 -0.02 9.34 12.72
C PHE A 221 1.46 9.49 13.14
N ASN A 222 1.70 9.60 14.45
CA ASN A 222 3.01 9.80 15.06
C ASN A 222 4.02 8.69 14.70
N ALA A 223 3.54 7.48 14.39
CA ALA A 223 4.36 6.36 13.92
C ALA A 223 5.14 6.70 12.62
N TYR A 224 4.50 7.32 11.62
CA TYR A 224 5.17 7.74 10.38
C TYR A 224 6.18 8.86 10.63
N GLY A 225 5.82 9.83 11.47
CA GLY A 225 6.73 10.92 11.86
C GLY A 225 7.98 10.37 12.54
N PHE A 226 7.81 9.48 13.53
CA PHE A 226 8.91 8.84 14.23
C PHE A 226 9.75 7.98 13.29
N ALA A 227 9.14 7.18 12.41
CA ALA A 227 9.89 6.40 11.42
C ALA A 227 10.76 7.30 10.51
N ALA A 228 10.18 8.37 9.97
CA ALA A 228 10.84 9.28 9.04
C ALA A 228 11.88 10.24 9.68
N HIS A 229 11.91 10.36 11.02
CA HIS A 229 12.82 11.25 11.76
C HIS A 229 13.81 10.53 12.68
N ASN A 230 13.46 9.33 13.18
CA ASN A 230 14.20 8.62 14.23
C ASN A 230 14.73 7.25 13.78
N THR A 231 14.48 6.83 12.54
CA THR A 231 15.02 5.57 11.98
C THR A 231 15.79 5.82 10.67
N SER A 232 16.49 4.78 10.18
CA SER A 232 17.22 4.79 8.90
C SER A 232 16.59 3.86 7.87
N ALA A 233 15.26 3.85 7.77
CA ALA A 233 14.55 3.00 6.81
C ALA A 233 14.87 3.37 5.35
N ASP A 234 15.17 2.34 4.54
CA ASP A 234 15.39 2.42 3.10
C ASP A 234 14.09 2.28 2.30
N ILE A 235 13.15 1.46 2.81
CA ILE A 235 11.86 1.11 2.18
C ILE A 235 10.79 1.11 3.27
N PHE A 236 9.60 1.65 2.98
CA PHE A 236 8.46 1.72 3.89
C PHE A 236 7.33 0.84 3.35
N ILE A 237 6.89 -0.13 4.13
CA ILE A 237 5.87 -1.14 3.80
C ILE A 237 4.71 -0.93 4.79
N HIS A 238 3.50 -0.67 4.31
CA HIS A 238 2.29 -0.90 5.11
C HIS A 238 1.87 -2.37 4.95
N LEU A 239 0.98 -2.86 5.80
CA LEU A 239 0.50 -4.23 5.75
C LEU A 239 -1.02 -4.31 5.70
N GLY A 240 -1.77 -3.22 5.77
CA GLY A 240 -3.23 -3.24 5.71
C GLY A 240 -3.86 -2.01 6.34
N ASP A 241 -5.11 -1.69 6.02
CA ASP A 241 -5.88 -0.60 6.66
C ASP A 241 -5.20 0.78 6.61
N TYR A 242 -4.71 1.18 5.44
CA TYR A 242 -4.29 2.55 5.18
C TYR A 242 -5.45 3.54 5.34
N ILE A 243 -6.64 3.28 4.77
CA ILE A 243 -7.87 4.02 5.12
C ILE A 243 -8.92 3.10 5.77
N TYR A 244 -9.94 3.74 6.36
CA TYR A 244 -11.17 3.09 6.79
C TYR A 244 -12.34 3.76 6.04
N GLU A 245 -13.35 2.96 5.76
CA GLU A 245 -14.57 3.29 5.02
C GLU A 245 -15.74 3.72 5.90
N SER A 246 -15.72 3.32 7.17
CA SER A 246 -16.74 3.63 8.14
C SER A 246 -16.68 5.12 8.50
N LEU A 247 -17.83 5.78 8.48
CA LEU A 247 -17.98 7.16 8.97
C LEU A 247 -17.66 7.28 10.47
N GLY A 248 -17.63 6.13 11.17
CA GLY A 248 -17.35 6.00 12.58
C GLY A 248 -18.51 6.44 13.47
N ASN A 249 -18.78 5.64 14.51
CA ASN A 249 -19.51 6.14 15.69
C ASN A 249 -18.61 7.02 16.60
N GLY A 250 -17.32 7.11 16.28
CA GLY A 250 -16.29 7.80 17.05
C GLY A 250 -15.93 7.01 18.31
N TRP A 251 -14.91 6.16 18.23
CA TRP A 251 -14.35 5.50 19.41
C TRP A 251 -13.99 6.58 20.46
N ALA A 252 -14.45 6.39 21.71
CA ALA A 252 -14.76 7.50 22.62
C ALA A 252 -13.55 8.22 23.27
N HIS A 253 -12.41 8.30 22.59
CA HIS A 253 -11.33 9.22 22.95
C HIS A 253 -11.78 10.68 22.77
N THR A 254 -11.40 11.53 23.73
CA THR A 254 -12.06 12.83 23.97
C THR A 254 -11.66 13.95 23.01
N SER A 255 -11.01 13.64 21.89
CA SER A 255 -10.55 14.54 20.84
C SER A 255 -11.69 15.03 19.93
N LYS A 256 -12.59 15.85 20.49
CA LYS A 256 -13.78 16.50 19.86
C LYS A 256 -13.51 17.42 18.63
N ASN A 257 -12.32 17.33 18.03
CA ASN A 257 -11.89 18.14 16.90
C ASN A 257 -11.95 17.37 15.57
N ARG A 258 -11.43 16.13 15.48
CA ARG A 258 -11.44 15.35 14.21
C ARG A 258 -12.81 14.85 13.77
N GLN A 259 -13.79 14.83 14.68
CA GLN A 259 -15.19 14.47 14.37
C GLN A 259 -15.97 15.63 13.69
N LYS A 260 -15.29 16.62 13.09
CA LYS A 260 -15.92 17.83 12.52
C LYS A 260 -15.64 18.05 11.04
N ASP A 261 -14.51 17.56 10.54
CA ASP A 261 -14.08 17.83 9.16
C ASP A 261 -14.79 16.88 8.16
N THR A 262 -15.14 15.67 8.59
CA THR A 262 -16.03 14.69 7.92
C THR A 262 -17.51 15.12 7.82
N GLY A 263 -17.79 16.42 7.71
CA GLY A 263 -19.14 16.97 7.75
C GLY A 263 -19.34 18.34 7.10
N LYS A 264 -18.33 18.91 6.42
CA LYS A 264 -18.41 20.25 5.79
C LYS A 264 -17.55 20.40 4.52
N GLY A 265 -17.86 19.65 3.46
CA GLY A 265 -16.94 19.52 2.31
C GLY A 265 -17.43 19.73 0.87
N ALA A 266 -18.70 19.51 0.51
CA ALA A 266 -19.12 19.61 -0.89
C ALA A 266 -20.58 20.05 -1.08
N GLY A 267 -20.83 20.80 -2.15
CA GLY A 267 -22.14 20.90 -2.78
C GLY A 267 -22.12 20.12 -4.09
N ASP A 268 -23.05 19.18 -4.25
CA ASP A 268 -23.35 18.48 -5.51
C ASP A 268 -22.15 17.73 -6.17
N ASP A 269 -21.25 17.17 -5.37
CA ASP A 269 -20.31 16.15 -5.87
C ASP A 269 -21.05 14.82 -6.03
N SER A 270 -21.00 14.26 -7.24
CA SER A 270 -21.70 13.04 -7.64
C SER A 270 -20.80 11.79 -7.61
N ARG A 271 -19.57 11.89 -7.09
CA ARG A 271 -18.81 10.71 -6.67
C ARG A 271 -19.39 10.13 -5.37
N LEU A 272 -19.34 8.81 -5.22
CA LEU A 272 -19.86 8.09 -4.05
C LEU A 272 -19.11 8.57 -2.78
N PRO A 273 -19.75 9.21 -1.77
CA PRO A 273 -19.03 10.03 -0.80
C PRO A 273 -18.09 9.30 0.18
N THR A 274 -18.14 7.97 0.28
CA THR A 274 -17.61 7.24 1.45
C THR A 274 -16.14 6.86 1.39
N THR A 275 -15.48 6.87 0.23
CA THR A 275 -14.06 6.46 0.11
C THR A 275 -13.10 7.61 -0.23
N THR A 276 -13.54 8.67 -0.91
CA THR A 276 -12.67 9.81 -1.25
C THR A 276 -12.49 10.78 -0.08
N GLU A 277 -13.53 11.00 0.75
CA GLU A 277 -13.45 11.94 1.87
C GLU A 277 -12.45 11.50 2.96
N SER A 278 -12.30 10.19 3.22
CA SER A 278 -11.37 9.67 4.24
C SER A 278 -9.89 9.63 3.81
N ILE A 279 -9.60 9.88 2.53
CA ILE A 279 -8.25 10.11 2.01
C ILE A 279 -7.90 11.61 2.05
N GLN A 280 -8.88 12.48 1.79
CA GLN A 280 -8.71 13.91 1.50
C GLN A 280 -8.16 14.76 2.67
N ASP A 281 -8.20 14.25 3.90
CA ASP A 281 -7.79 14.96 5.13
C ASP A 281 -6.30 14.75 5.51
N ARG A 282 -5.57 13.88 4.77
CA ARG A 282 -4.29 13.29 5.20
C ARG A 282 -3.05 14.20 5.07
N SER A 283 -3.20 15.48 5.33
CA SER A 283 -2.11 16.47 5.37
C SER A 283 -0.96 16.10 6.32
N GLU A 284 -1.20 15.28 7.34
CA GLU A 284 -0.20 14.86 8.33
C GLU A 284 0.76 13.74 7.86
N SER A 285 0.43 12.97 6.82
CA SER A 285 1.39 12.00 6.24
C SER A 285 2.51 12.69 5.43
N SER A 286 2.36 14.00 5.17
CA SER A 286 3.26 14.81 4.34
C SER A 286 4.67 15.00 4.89
N ASP A 287 4.97 14.56 6.13
CA ASP A 287 6.33 14.53 6.66
C ASP A 287 7.10 13.24 6.27
N CYS A 288 6.42 12.12 6.04
CA CYS A 288 7.06 10.90 5.49
C CYS A 288 7.02 10.91 3.97
N ALA A 289 5.90 11.27 3.34
CA ALA A 289 5.72 11.22 1.89
C ALA A 289 6.92 11.78 1.03
N PRO A 290 7.53 12.95 1.34
CA PRO A 290 8.69 13.47 0.61
C PRO A 290 10.04 12.84 1.00
N LYS A 291 10.10 12.04 2.07
CA LYS A 291 11.33 11.36 2.54
C LYS A 291 11.33 9.86 2.18
N CYS A 292 10.15 9.25 2.10
CA CYS A 292 9.90 7.81 2.11
C CYS A 292 9.55 7.27 0.71
N THR A 293 10.18 6.16 0.28
CA THR A 293 9.58 5.26 -0.73
C THR A 293 8.57 4.40 0.00
N MET A 294 7.29 4.61 -0.33
CA MET A 294 6.13 4.03 0.31
C MET A 294 5.52 2.98 -0.63
N ASP A 295 5.59 1.74 -0.20
CA ASP A 295 4.92 0.58 -0.79
C ASP A 295 3.44 0.57 -0.33
N HIS A 296 2.52 0.03 -1.16
CA HIS A 296 1.07 0.05 -0.95
C HIS A 296 0.28 -1.31 -1.31
N GLY A 297 -0.39 -2.36 -0.63
CA GLY A 297 -1.01 -3.03 0.69
C GLY A 297 -2.27 -2.76 1.64
N LEU A 298 -3.52 -2.49 1.21
CA LEU A 298 -4.82 -2.35 1.91
C LEU A 298 -5.14 -3.53 2.84
N ASP A 299 -6.31 -3.59 3.46
CA ASP A 299 -6.87 -4.87 3.88
C ASP A 299 -8.28 -5.09 3.31
N ASP A 300 -9.26 -5.29 4.19
CA ASP A 300 -10.68 -5.22 3.95
C ASP A 300 -11.18 -3.77 3.96
N HIS A 301 -10.83 -2.97 4.96
CA HIS A 301 -11.49 -1.69 5.26
C HIS A 301 -11.42 -0.62 4.17
N GLU A 302 -10.46 -0.67 3.24
CA GLU A 302 -10.48 0.23 2.07
C GLU A 302 -11.52 -0.15 1.01
N VAL A 303 -12.09 -1.35 1.09
CA VAL A 303 -13.33 -1.74 0.42
C VAL A 303 -14.48 -1.73 1.44
N ALA A 304 -14.45 -2.67 2.38
CA ALA A 304 -15.34 -2.83 3.52
C ALA A 304 -14.91 -4.01 4.43
N ASP A 305 -15.05 -3.81 5.74
CA ASP A 305 -14.97 -4.76 6.88
C ASP A 305 -15.28 -6.24 6.55
N ASN A 306 -14.36 -7.12 6.90
CA ASN A 306 -14.31 -8.55 6.64
C ASN A 306 -14.70 -8.95 5.20
N SER A 307 -14.10 -8.28 4.20
CA SER A 307 -14.36 -8.58 2.79
C SER A 307 -13.74 -9.90 2.31
N TRP A 308 -14.51 -10.57 1.47
CA TRP A 308 -14.16 -11.79 0.72
C TRP A 308 -14.66 -11.65 -0.73
N LYS A 309 -14.49 -12.67 -1.58
CA LYS A 309 -14.69 -12.48 -3.04
C LYS A 309 -16.10 -12.03 -3.47
N ALA A 310 -17.15 -12.33 -2.70
CA ALA A 310 -18.54 -11.98 -3.01
C ALA A 310 -19.33 -11.31 -1.86
N GLY A 311 -18.65 -10.73 -0.87
CA GLY A 311 -19.31 -9.99 0.22
C GLY A 311 -18.34 -9.47 1.28
N THR A 312 -18.94 -9.01 2.39
CA THR A 312 -18.31 -8.37 3.56
C THR A 312 -19.07 -8.83 4.82
N ALA A 313 -18.70 -8.37 6.01
CA ALA A 313 -19.57 -8.53 7.18
C ALA A 313 -20.93 -7.83 7.01
N ASP A 314 -20.89 -6.54 6.66
CA ASP A 314 -22.07 -5.65 6.63
C ASP A 314 -22.90 -5.70 5.33
N SER A 315 -22.38 -6.27 4.24
CA SER A 315 -22.95 -6.08 2.89
C SER A 315 -22.56 -7.19 1.88
N ASN A 316 -23.42 -7.37 0.87
CA ASN A 316 -23.23 -8.24 -0.29
C ASN A 316 -24.18 -7.80 -1.43
N ASP A 317 -24.13 -8.45 -2.59
CA ASP A 317 -24.93 -8.09 -3.77
C ASP A 317 -26.40 -8.59 -3.72
N THR A 318 -26.96 -8.84 -2.52
CA THR A 318 -28.41 -9.06 -2.36
C THR A 318 -29.15 -7.74 -2.17
N ALA A 319 -30.46 -7.71 -2.46
CA ALA A 319 -31.29 -6.52 -2.26
C ALA A 319 -31.30 -5.99 -0.81
N ILE A 320 -30.99 -6.83 0.18
CA ILE A 320 -30.78 -6.41 1.58
C ILE A 320 -29.33 -5.91 1.74
N GLY A 321 -28.34 -6.65 1.24
CA GLY A 321 -26.92 -6.30 1.30
C GLY A 321 -26.59 -4.92 0.73
N CYS A 322 -27.15 -4.54 -0.43
CA CYS A 322 -26.93 -3.22 -1.02
C CYS A 322 -27.58 -2.08 -0.21
N SER A 323 -28.56 -2.37 0.66
CA SER A 323 -29.24 -1.36 1.49
C SER A 323 -28.44 -0.90 2.72
N PHE A 324 -27.38 -1.63 3.09
CA PHE A 324 -26.43 -1.19 4.12
C PHE A 324 -25.47 -0.09 3.63
N SER A 325 -25.36 0.10 2.30
CA SER A 325 -24.60 1.21 1.73
C SER A 325 -25.43 2.51 1.75
N PRO A 326 -24.94 3.62 2.33
CA PRO A 326 -25.66 4.89 2.33
C PRO A 326 -25.97 5.46 0.94
N SER A 327 -25.25 5.01 -0.10
CA SER A 327 -25.49 5.35 -1.50
C SER A 327 -26.40 4.36 -2.24
N GLY A 328 -26.80 3.26 -1.60
CA GLY A 328 -27.51 2.13 -2.22
C GLY A 328 -26.65 1.27 -3.16
N ALA A 329 -25.35 1.56 -3.30
CA ALA A 329 -24.43 0.78 -4.12
C ALA A 329 -24.18 -0.62 -3.53
N CYS A 330 -24.18 -1.64 -4.39
CA CYS A 330 -23.89 -3.02 -4.00
C CYS A 330 -22.38 -3.25 -3.75
N PHE A 331 -22.02 -4.40 -3.18
CA PHE A 331 -20.62 -4.71 -2.84
C PHE A 331 -19.70 -4.73 -4.06
N THR A 332 -20.14 -5.32 -5.18
CA THR A 332 -19.32 -5.35 -6.42
C THR A 332 -19.03 -3.95 -6.94
N ASP A 333 -20.01 -3.04 -6.95
CA ASP A 333 -19.80 -1.64 -7.38
C ASP A 333 -18.84 -0.90 -6.44
N ARG A 334 -19.02 -1.09 -5.12
CA ARG A 334 -18.17 -0.55 -4.07
C ARG A 334 -16.72 -1.04 -4.21
N LYS A 335 -16.52 -2.32 -4.47
CA LYS A 335 -15.22 -2.96 -4.67
C LYS A 335 -14.51 -2.44 -5.92
N LEU A 336 -15.23 -2.25 -7.03
CA LEU A 336 -14.69 -1.64 -8.25
C LEU A 336 -14.31 -0.18 -8.04
N ALA A 337 -15.15 0.61 -7.35
CA ALA A 337 -14.86 2.01 -7.03
C ALA A 337 -13.65 2.15 -6.08
N ALA A 338 -13.58 1.31 -5.05
CA ALA A 338 -12.46 1.24 -4.11
C ALA A 338 -11.16 0.88 -4.84
N VAL A 339 -11.10 -0.26 -5.54
CA VAL A 339 -9.91 -0.70 -6.31
C VAL A 339 -9.46 0.38 -7.32
N ARG A 340 -10.39 1.07 -7.98
CA ARG A 340 -10.05 2.17 -8.89
C ARG A 340 -9.44 3.37 -8.17
N ALA A 341 -10.16 3.97 -7.21
CA ALA A 341 -9.66 5.13 -6.46
C ALA A 341 -8.30 4.82 -5.82
N TYR A 342 -8.18 3.60 -5.34
CA TYR A 342 -6.96 3.05 -4.80
C TYR A 342 -5.78 3.00 -5.81
N HIS A 343 -5.99 2.50 -7.04
CA HIS A 343 -4.99 2.57 -8.11
C HIS A 343 -4.68 3.99 -8.59
N GLU A 344 -5.60 4.95 -8.47
CA GLU A 344 -5.37 6.38 -8.78
C GLU A 344 -4.50 7.05 -7.71
N TRP A 345 -4.75 6.75 -6.44
CA TRP A 345 -4.10 7.40 -5.30
C TRP A 345 -2.73 6.84 -4.90
N MET A 346 -2.36 5.63 -5.32
CA MET A 346 -1.10 5.01 -4.87
C MET A 346 -0.04 4.79 -5.98
N PRO A 347 1.26 4.92 -5.67
CA PRO A 347 2.40 4.79 -6.59
C PRO A 347 2.72 3.33 -6.98
N ILE A 348 1.70 2.56 -7.39
CA ILE A 348 1.79 1.13 -7.73
C ILE A 348 1.62 0.84 -9.23
N ARG A 349 2.22 -0.25 -9.72
CA ARG A 349 1.97 -0.81 -11.05
C ARG A 349 0.77 -1.75 -11.04
N GLN A 350 0.16 -1.88 -12.21
CA GLN A 350 -0.64 -3.05 -12.58
C GLN A 350 0.34 -4.18 -12.92
N VAL A 351 0.14 -5.39 -12.38
CA VAL A 351 1.15 -6.47 -12.49
C VAL A 351 1.04 -7.20 -13.82
N ASP A 352 -0.06 -7.92 -14.02
CA ASP A 352 -0.49 -8.37 -15.33
C ASP A 352 -1.52 -7.35 -15.84
N PRO A 353 -1.40 -6.84 -17.08
CA PRO A 353 -2.51 -6.20 -17.74
C PRO A 353 -3.81 -7.02 -17.63
N GLN A 354 -3.82 -8.30 -18.01
CA GLN A 354 -5.06 -9.03 -18.24
C GLN A 354 -5.77 -9.50 -16.97
N ASP A 355 -5.05 -9.59 -15.84
CA ASP A 355 -5.63 -9.90 -14.54
C ASP A 355 -5.97 -8.65 -13.71
N LYS A 356 -7.21 -8.61 -13.23
CA LYS A 356 -8.00 -7.39 -13.04
C LYS A 356 -8.02 -6.90 -11.61
N LEU A 357 -8.10 -7.83 -10.66
CA LEU A 357 -7.95 -7.55 -9.24
C LEU A 357 -6.52 -7.81 -8.76
N ARG A 358 -5.66 -8.34 -9.63
CA ARG A 358 -4.32 -8.78 -9.30
C ARG A 358 -3.39 -7.62 -8.98
N ILE A 359 -2.80 -7.73 -7.79
CA ILE A 359 -1.67 -6.91 -7.35
C ILE A 359 -0.43 -7.76 -7.00
N TRP A 360 -0.54 -9.10 -7.00
CA TRP A 360 0.53 -9.95 -6.44
C TRP A 360 1.74 -10.11 -7.34
N ARG A 361 2.90 -9.85 -6.72
CA ARG A 361 4.22 -9.74 -7.33
C ARG A 361 5.31 -10.06 -6.31
N ASN A 362 6.57 -9.92 -6.73
CA ASN A 362 7.73 -10.24 -5.90
C ASN A 362 8.92 -9.36 -6.26
N PHE A 363 9.47 -8.62 -5.29
CA PHE A 363 10.66 -7.79 -5.48
C PHE A 363 11.94 -8.58 -5.14
N GLN A 364 12.80 -8.79 -6.14
CA GLN A 364 14.06 -9.53 -6.00
C GLN A 364 15.21 -8.56 -5.67
N ILE A 365 15.42 -8.25 -4.38
CA ILE A 365 16.38 -7.24 -3.93
C ILE A 365 17.79 -7.85 -3.86
N GLY A 366 18.40 -7.99 -5.03
CA GLY A 366 19.62 -8.76 -5.23
C GLY A 366 19.44 -10.21 -4.75
N LYS A 367 20.52 -10.76 -4.17
CA LYS A 367 20.49 -12.03 -3.43
C LYS A 367 20.36 -11.84 -1.93
N LEU A 368 20.07 -10.62 -1.44
CA LEU A 368 19.86 -10.39 -0.01
C LEU A 368 18.50 -10.95 0.41
N LEU A 369 17.42 -10.42 -0.13
CA LEU A 369 16.07 -10.86 0.17
C LEU A 369 15.19 -10.84 -1.07
N ASP A 370 14.23 -11.74 -1.10
CA ASP A 370 13.05 -11.61 -1.92
C ASP A 370 11.90 -11.17 -1.02
N LEU A 371 11.25 -10.08 -1.41
CA LEU A 371 10.01 -9.60 -0.81
C LEU A 371 8.88 -10.13 -1.70
N THR A 372 8.45 -11.35 -1.41
CA THR A 372 7.25 -11.95 -2.01
C THR A 372 6.05 -11.33 -1.35
N MET A 373 5.04 -10.99 -2.16
CA MET A 373 3.93 -10.17 -1.69
C MET A 373 2.58 -10.81 -2.05
N LEU A 374 1.68 -10.90 -1.07
CA LEU A 374 0.41 -11.64 -1.12
C LEU A 374 -0.87 -10.76 -1.08
N ASP A 375 -1.97 -11.25 -1.65
CA ASP A 375 -3.36 -10.79 -1.43
C ASP A 375 -4.10 -11.87 -0.60
N THR A 376 -4.68 -11.49 0.55
CA THR A 376 -5.52 -12.38 1.37
C THR A 376 -6.98 -11.91 1.49
N ARG A 377 -7.46 -10.98 0.65
CA ARG A 377 -8.82 -10.39 0.72
C ARG A 377 -9.56 -10.37 -0.60
N GLN A 378 -9.09 -9.58 -1.57
CA GLN A 378 -9.97 -9.06 -2.61
C GLN A 378 -10.01 -9.93 -3.86
N TYR A 379 -8.97 -10.73 -4.13
CA TYR A 379 -8.92 -11.56 -5.32
C TYR A 379 -9.93 -12.72 -5.30
N ASP A 380 -9.63 -13.80 -4.58
CA ASP A 380 -10.40 -15.06 -4.60
C ASP A 380 -10.57 -15.66 -3.18
N ARG A 381 -10.47 -14.84 -2.12
CA ARG A 381 -10.70 -15.28 -0.73
C ARG A 381 -12.09 -15.91 -0.57
N ASP A 382 -12.15 -17.14 -0.07
CA ASP A 382 -13.42 -17.78 0.31
C ASP A 382 -14.09 -17.06 1.51
N LEU A 383 -15.38 -17.32 1.73
CA LEU A 383 -16.19 -16.77 2.83
C LEU A 383 -15.45 -16.72 4.17
N THR A 384 -15.46 -15.56 4.81
CA THR A 384 -14.78 -15.30 6.08
C THR A 384 -15.78 -15.09 7.23
N ASP A 385 -15.30 -14.73 8.43
CA ASP A 385 -16.19 -14.38 9.54
C ASP A 385 -16.98 -13.11 9.19
N VAL A 386 -18.31 -13.19 9.34
CA VAL A 386 -19.23 -12.08 9.09
C VAL A 386 -20.06 -11.79 10.34
N TYR A 387 -19.52 -12.10 11.52
CA TYR A 387 -20.07 -11.94 12.88
C TYR A 387 -21.32 -12.76 13.22
N TYR A 388 -22.24 -12.97 12.27
CA TYR A 388 -23.46 -13.77 12.45
C TYR A 388 -23.35 -15.21 11.95
N ASN A 389 -22.25 -15.58 11.28
CA ASN A 389 -22.11 -16.90 10.66
C ASN A 389 -21.08 -17.79 11.38
N THR A 390 -21.55 -18.54 12.37
CA THR A 390 -20.73 -19.48 13.15
C THR A 390 -20.19 -20.68 12.33
N ASP A 391 -20.72 -20.95 11.14
CA ASP A 391 -20.34 -22.13 10.36
C ASP A 391 -18.93 -22.02 9.74
N VAL A 392 -18.34 -20.82 9.71
CA VAL A 392 -16.99 -20.56 9.16
C VAL A 392 -15.92 -21.43 9.83
N ASN A 393 -16.03 -21.67 11.15
CA ASN A 393 -15.12 -22.57 11.88
C ASN A 393 -15.26 -24.04 11.42
N THR A 394 -16.46 -24.47 11.03
CA THR A 394 -16.73 -25.85 10.60
C THR A 394 -16.09 -26.18 9.25
N ILE A 395 -15.99 -25.17 8.37
CA ILE A 395 -15.36 -25.30 7.04
C ILE A 395 -13.87 -24.98 7.05
N ALA A 396 -13.31 -24.38 8.10
CA ALA A 396 -11.91 -23.90 8.16
C ALA A 396 -10.83 -24.97 7.87
N ALA A 397 -11.14 -26.25 8.08
CA ALA A 397 -10.27 -27.39 7.80
C ALA A 397 -10.54 -28.10 6.45
N PHE A 398 -11.49 -27.63 5.64
CA PHE A 398 -11.80 -28.26 4.35
C PHE A 398 -10.67 -28.05 3.34
N ALA A 399 -10.22 -29.14 2.72
CA ALA A 399 -9.00 -29.17 1.89
C ALA A 399 -9.00 -28.18 0.71
N ASN A 400 -10.17 -27.79 0.21
CA ASN A 400 -10.34 -26.85 -0.90
C ASN A 400 -10.48 -25.38 -0.47
N ARG A 401 -10.49 -25.05 0.83
CA ARG A 401 -10.50 -23.65 1.29
C ARG A 401 -9.25 -22.94 0.81
N SER A 402 -9.41 -21.71 0.31
CA SER A 402 -8.30 -20.80 0.02
C SER A 402 -8.59 -19.38 0.51
N LEU A 403 -7.54 -18.78 1.07
CA LEU A 403 -7.46 -17.38 1.48
C LEU A 403 -6.98 -16.50 0.30
N MET A 404 -6.19 -17.09 -0.61
CA MET A 404 -5.45 -16.40 -1.67
C MET A 404 -5.96 -16.69 -3.09
N GLY A 405 -6.63 -17.84 -3.28
CA GLY A 405 -7.00 -18.37 -4.58
C GLY A 405 -5.92 -19.22 -5.23
N ALA A 406 -6.34 -20.13 -6.12
CA ALA A 406 -5.44 -21.08 -6.79
C ALA A 406 -4.39 -20.39 -7.70
N ALA A 407 -4.73 -19.23 -8.28
CA ALA A 407 -3.83 -18.45 -9.12
C ALA A 407 -2.58 -17.96 -8.35
N GLN A 408 -2.80 -17.32 -7.20
CA GLN A 408 -1.72 -16.83 -6.33
C GLN A 408 -1.00 -17.98 -5.58
N GLU A 409 -1.68 -19.08 -5.26
CA GLU A 409 -1.02 -20.25 -4.68
C GLU A 409 -0.03 -20.89 -5.66
N GLN A 410 -0.48 -21.26 -6.86
CA GLN A 410 0.24 -22.22 -7.71
C GLN A 410 0.13 -21.99 -9.25
N PHE A 411 -0.89 -21.28 -9.75
CA PHE A 411 -1.25 -21.41 -11.18
C PHE A 411 -0.55 -20.45 -12.15
N ASP A 412 0.13 -19.41 -11.66
CA ASP A 412 1.02 -18.56 -12.46
C ASP A 412 2.48 -18.98 -12.22
N SER A 413 3.14 -19.57 -13.22
CA SER A 413 4.46 -20.20 -13.08
C SER A 413 5.60 -19.26 -12.74
N ASP A 414 5.40 -17.95 -12.96
CA ASP A 414 6.46 -16.96 -12.86
C ASP A 414 6.30 -16.12 -11.56
N THR A 415 5.15 -16.24 -10.88
CA THR A 415 4.77 -15.37 -9.76
C THR A 415 3.86 -15.98 -8.67
N GLY A 416 3.39 -17.22 -8.82
CA GLY A 416 2.67 -17.93 -7.76
C GLY A 416 3.57 -18.14 -6.54
N LEU A 417 3.00 -18.15 -5.33
CA LEU A 417 3.75 -18.20 -4.07
C LEU A 417 4.70 -19.40 -4.02
N TYR A 418 4.21 -20.61 -4.33
CA TYR A 418 4.99 -21.84 -4.20
C TYR A 418 6.20 -21.88 -5.16
N ASP A 419 6.04 -21.43 -6.40
CA ASP A 419 7.14 -21.34 -7.36
C ASP A 419 8.09 -20.18 -7.02
N THR A 420 7.56 -19.04 -6.58
CA THR A 420 8.36 -17.87 -6.18
C THR A 420 9.35 -18.20 -5.05
N VAL A 421 8.90 -18.86 -3.97
CA VAL A 421 9.81 -19.24 -2.86
C VAL A 421 10.81 -20.32 -3.27
N SER A 422 10.47 -21.17 -4.24
CA SER A 422 11.33 -22.22 -4.79
C SER A 422 12.42 -21.64 -5.69
N GLU A 423 12.06 -20.75 -6.61
CA GLU A 423 12.99 -20.03 -7.48
C GLU A 423 13.87 -19.04 -6.71
N SER A 424 13.33 -18.40 -5.66
CA SER A 424 14.10 -17.65 -4.67
C SER A 424 15.24 -18.47 -4.08
N LYS A 425 14.94 -19.69 -3.62
CA LYS A 425 15.92 -20.63 -3.07
C LYS A 425 16.93 -21.08 -4.14
N LYS A 426 16.47 -21.37 -5.35
CA LYS A 426 17.29 -21.81 -6.50
C LYS A 426 18.24 -20.72 -7.03
N ARG A 427 17.83 -19.44 -7.02
CA ARG A 427 18.70 -18.29 -7.31
C ARG A 427 19.70 -18.02 -6.18
N GLY A 428 19.41 -18.50 -4.96
CA GLY A 428 20.26 -18.34 -3.79
C GLY A 428 20.12 -16.97 -3.13
N ALA A 429 18.89 -16.44 -3.04
CA ALA A 429 18.60 -15.32 -2.14
C ALA A 429 18.69 -15.78 -0.68
N VAL A 430 19.21 -14.95 0.23
CA VAL A 430 19.36 -15.34 1.64
C VAL A 430 17.98 -15.45 2.31
N TRP A 431 17.20 -14.38 2.29
CA TRP A 431 15.90 -14.29 2.98
C TRP A 431 14.70 -14.39 2.03
N ARG A 432 13.58 -14.92 2.55
CA ARG A 432 12.24 -14.88 1.93
C ARG A 432 11.33 -14.14 2.87
N VAL A 433 11.12 -12.86 2.60
CA VAL A 433 10.15 -12.05 3.33
C VAL A 433 8.82 -12.22 2.60
N LEU A 434 7.96 -13.07 3.17
CA LEU A 434 6.55 -13.12 2.81
C LEU A 434 5.88 -11.96 3.54
N GLY A 435 5.77 -10.84 2.83
CA GLY A 435 4.83 -9.81 3.19
C GLY A 435 3.57 -9.96 2.36
N PRO A 436 2.63 -9.03 2.52
CA PRO A 436 1.59 -8.83 1.56
C PRO A 436 2.01 -7.81 0.51
N ASN A 437 1.17 -7.61 -0.48
CA ASN A 437 1.32 -6.52 -1.43
C ASN A 437 0.79 -5.21 -0.81
N ASP A 438 1.42 -4.62 0.25
CA ASP A 438 2.02 -3.23 0.37
C ASP A 438 1.64 -1.88 1.24
N ALA A 439 0.54 -1.08 1.62
CA ALA A 439 -0.84 -0.35 1.31
C ALA A 439 -2.01 -0.28 0.07
N SER A 440 -2.63 -1.04 -0.97
CA SER A 440 -2.93 -2.41 -1.77
C SER A 440 -3.68 -3.73 -1.29
N ARG A 441 -3.07 -4.77 -0.67
CA ARG A 441 -3.70 -5.73 0.31
C ARG A 441 -2.76 -6.26 1.43
N GLN A 442 -3.31 -6.91 2.47
CA GLN A 442 -2.68 -7.38 3.70
C GLN A 442 -2.32 -8.89 3.69
N GLN A 443 -1.52 -9.31 4.68
CA GLN A 443 -1.44 -10.64 5.25
C GLN A 443 -1.84 -10.57 6.75
N ILE A 444 -2.92 -11.27 7.11
CA ILE A 444 -3.41 -11.37 8.49
C ILE A 444 -2.55 -12.41 9.24
N VAL A 445 -2.59 -12.42 10.58
CA VAL A 445 -1.78 -13.29 11.45
C VAL A 445 -1.80 -14.75 10.97
N PHE A 446 -0.60 -15.27 10.72
CA PHE A 446 -0.41 -16.59 10.10
C PHE A 446 -0.31 -17.70 11.14
N THR A 447 0.48 -17.50 12.21
CA THR A 447 0.60 -18.46 13.32
C THR A 447 -0.77 -18.76 13.92
N GLN A 448 -0.98 -20.00 14.39
CA GLN A 448 -2.22 -20.32 15.09
C GLN A 448 -2.27 -19.60 16.44
N LEU A 449 -3.27 -18.74 16.65
CA LEU A 449 -3.48 -18.04 17.93
C LEU A 449 -4.78 -18.51 18.60
N ASN A 450 -4.62 -19.30 19.65
CA ASN A 450 -5.65 -19.64 20.61
C ASN A 450 -5.84 -18.45 21.57
N GLU A 451 -6.87 -17.66 21.33
CA GLU A 451 -7.28 -16.53 22.16
C GLU A 451 -8.22 -17.00 23.28
N SER A 452 -7.65 -17.73 24.24
CA SER A 452 -8.36 -18.26 25.42
C SER A 452 -9.59 -19.15 25.09
N GLY A 453 -9.52 -19.91 24.00
CA GLY A 453 -10.58 -20.80 23.51
C GLY A 453 -11.28 -20.31 22.24
N ALA A 454 -11.05 -19.06 21.84
CA ALA A 454 -11.38 -18.55 20.51
C ALA A 454 -10.19 -18.73 19.55
N PHE A 455 -10.49 -18.65 18.26
CA PHE A 455 -9.52 -18.45 17.19
C PHE A 455 -10.10 -17.41 16.24
N ASP A 456 -9.26 -16.54 15.69
CA ASP A 456 -9.69 -15.63 14.65
C ASP A 456 -10.00 -16.41 13.35
N LEU A 457 -11.25 -16.31 12.90
CA LEU A 457 -11.78 -16.97 11.70
C LEU A 457 -11.68 -16.10 10.44
N ASP A 458 -11.23 -14.86 10.62
CA ASP A 458 -10.81 -13.95 9.56
C ASP A 458 -9.29 -14.09 9.28
N ALA A 459 -8.47 -14.30 10.31
CA ALA A 459 -7.09 -14.77 10.17
C ALA A 459 -6.95 -16.15 9.48
N TRP A 460 -5.71 -16.60 9.27
CA TRP A 460 -5.39 -17.91 8.70
C TRP A 460 -5.98 -19.10 9.49
N ASP A 461 -6.46 -18.88 10.71
CA ASP A 461 -7.21 -19.87 11.47
C ASP A 461 -8.63 -20.15 10.95
N GLY A 462 -9.19 -19.29 10.11
CA GLY A 462 -10.36 -19.59 9.26
C GLY A 462 -10.03 -20.39 7.99
N TYR A 463 -8.73 -20.60 7.70
CA TYR A 463 -8.21 -21.14 6.43
C TYR A 463 -7.09 -22.17 6.69
N ARG A 464 -7.25 -22.98 7.74
CA ARG A 464 -6.24 -23.93 8.26
C ARG A 464 -5.67 -24.86 7.18
N ALA A 465 -6.51 -25.30 6.23
CA ALA A 465 -6.07 -26.11 5.09
C ALA A 465 -5.13 -25.35 4.13
N ASN A 466 -5.34 -24.05 3.91
CA ASN A 466 -4.43 -23.23 3.11
C ASN A 466 -3.11 -22.99 3.84
N ARG A 467 -3.16 -22.69 5.14
CA ARG A 467 -1.96 -22.55 5.98
C ARG A 467 -1.11 -23.83 5.96
N ALA A 468 -1.76 -24.99 6.05
CA ALA A 468 -1.08 -26.29 5.95
C ALA A 468 -0.33 -26.42 4.61
N ARG A 469 -0.96 -26.11 3.46
CA ARG A 469 -0.29 -26.16 2.14
C ARG A 469 0.95 -25.27 2.07
N VAL A 470 0.92 -24.06 2.66
CA VAL A 470 2.07 -23.16 2.72
C VAL A 470 3.20 -23.75 3.58
N LEU A 471 2.90 -24.21 4.79
CA LEU A 471 3.89 -24.83 5.69
C LEU A 471 4.48 -26.12 5.10
N ASP A 472 3.63 -26.99 4.55
CA ASP A 472 4.01 -28.22 3.84
C ASP A 472 4.97 -27.93 2.70
N HIS A 473 4.66 -26.95 1.85
CA HIS A 473 5.52 -26.59 0.72
C HIS A 473 6.89 -26.08 1.17
N LEU A 474 6.94 -25.22 2.20
CA LEU A 474 8.18 -24.73 2.79
C LEU A 474 9.01 -25.88 3.40
N TYR A 475 8.38 -26.74 4.20
CA TYR A 475 9.03 -27.84 4.90
C TYR A 475 9.55 -28.91 3.93
N GLN A 476 8.70 -29.42 3.03
CA GLN A 476 9.03 -30.49 2.09
C GLN A 476 10.14 -30.08 1.10
N ASN A 477 10.10 -28.83 0.60
CA ASN A 477 11.14 -28.28 -0.26
C ASN A 477 12.35 -27.73 0.52
N LYS A 478 12.35 -27.82 1.86
CA LYS A 478 13.41 -27.35 2.77
C LYS A 478 13.77 -25.88 2.56
N ILE A 479 12.76 -25.02 2.50
CA ILE A 479 12.88 -23.59 2.25
C ILE A 479 13.14 -22.88 3.57
N SER A 480 14.36 -22.37 3.72
CA SER A 480 14.87 -21.72 4.93
C SER A 480 14.80 -20.19 4.85
N ASN A 481 15.00 -19.53 5.99
CA ASN A 481 15.00 -18.07 6.14
C ASN A 481 13.69 -17.40 5.68
N THR A 482 12.58 -18.09 5.92
CA THR A 482 11.23 -17.57 5.69
C THR A 482 10.83 -16.66 6.85
N VAL A 483 10.33 -15.48 6.53
CA VAL A 483 9.88 -14.45 7.46
C VAL A 483 8.50 -14.01 7.01
N ILE A 484 7.52 -14.04 7.90
CA ILE A 484 6.15 -13.59 7.65
C ILE A 484 5.91 -12.24 8.32
N LEU A 485 5.24 -11.31 7.61
CA LEU A 485 4.83 -10.00 8.12
C LEU A 485 3.31 -9.90 8.18
N SER A 486 2.75 -9.46 9.31
CA SER A 486 1.29 -9.43 9.54
C SER A 486 0.78 -8.18 10.28
N GLY A 487 -0.50 -7.82 10.09
CA GLY A 487 -1.16 -6.63 10.70
C GLY A 487 -2.49 -6.97 11.40
N ASP A 488 -3.58 -6.27 11.02
CA ASP A 488 -5.02 -6.47 11.37
C ASP A 488 -5.35 -6.47 12.87
N SER A 489 -4.84 -7.43 13.63
CA SER A 489 -5.11 -7.69 15.06
C SER A 489 -4.82 -6.51 16.02
N HIS A 490 -4.32 -5.39 15.50
CA HIS A 490 -3.99 -4.15 16.21
C HIS A 490 -3.06 -4.37 17.42
N ALA A 491 -2.28 -5.44 17.42
CA ALA A 491 -1.37 -5.84 18.50
C ALA A 491 -0.06 -6.39 17.93
N ASN A 492 1.01 -6.37 18.73
CA ASN A 492 2.29 -6.94 18.35
C ASN A 492 2.35 -8.42 18.74
N TRP A 493 2.79 -9.27 17.81
CA TRP A 493 3.00 -10.70 18.03
C TRP A 493 4.30 -11.15 17.36
N VAL A 494 5.07 -11.99 18.04
CA VAL A 494 6.29 -12.58 17.48
C VAL A 494 6.37 -14.06 17.80
N SER A 495 6.48 -14.88 16.76
CA SER A 495 6.40 -16.35 16.81
C SER A 495 7.53 -16.99 16.00
N ASP A 496 7.96 -18.18 16.40
CA ASP A 496 8.59 -19.11 15.46
C ASP A 496 7.49 -19.81 14.64
N LEU A 497 7.75 -20.13 13.37
CA LEU A 497 6.79 -20.83 12.52
C LEU A 497 6.94 -22.35 12.65
N ALA A 498 5.90 -23.00 13.15
CA ALA A 498 5.76 -24.45 13.24
C ALA A 498 4.45 -24.93 12.60
N HIS A 499 4.25 -26.26 12.48
CA HIS A 499 2.92 -26.80 12.23
C HIS A 499 2.09 -26.69 13.52
N PRO A 500 0.85 -26.14 13.47
CA PRO A 500 0.08 -25.91 14.69
C PRO A 500 -0.14 -27.18 15.52
N ASN A 501 0.24 -27.12 16.80
CA ASN A 501 0.23 -28.23 17.77
C ASN A 501 1.28 -29.34 17.51
N ASP A 502 2.31 -29.11 16.68
CA ASP A 502 3.44 -30.02 16.61
C ASP A 502 4.25 -30.01 17.93
N THR A 503 4.18 -31.14 18.62
CA THR A 503 4.91 -31.43 19.87
C THR A 503 5.99 -32.49 19.65
N THR A 504 6.32 -32.79 18.39
CA THR A 504 7.18 -33.90 17.97
C THR A 504 8.42 -33.48 17.20
N THR A 505 8.36 -32.41 16.39
CA THR A 505 9.55 -31.85 15.71
C THR A 505 9.90 -30.46 16.22
N TYR A 506 8.91 -29.63 16.55
CA TYR A 506 9.11 -28.31 17.14
C TYR A 506 9.31 -28.34 18.67
N ASN A 507 10.26 -27.53 19.16
CA ASN A 507 10.53 -27.31 20.58
C ASN A 507 10.50 -25.79 20.88
N PRO A 508 9.50 -25.28 21.63
CA PRO A 508 9.33 -23.84 21.84
C PRO A 508 10.38 -23.20 22.75
N ALA A 509 11.08 -23.96 23.60
CA ALA A 509 12.15 -23.42 24.44
C ALA A 509 13.41 -23.12 23.60
N THR A 510 13.79 -24.04 22.70
CA THR A 510 15.01 -23.95 21.87
C THR A 510 14.79 -23.36 20.47
N GLY A 511 13.55 -23.29 20.01
CA GLY A 511 13.15 -23.00 18.64
C GLY A 511 13.59 -24.05 17.62
N GLU A 512 14.05 -25.23 18.07
CA GLU A 512 14.37 -26.35 17.18
C GLU A 512 13.11 -26.84 16.46
N GLY A 513 13.23 -27.27 15.20
CA GLY A 513 12.10 -27.65 14.34
C GLY A 513 11.39 -26.50 13.61
N ALA A 514 11.68 -25.25 13.94
CA ALA A 514 11.07 -24.08 13.28
C ALA A 514 11.40 -24.00 11.77
N ILE A 515 10.42 -23.54 11.00
CA ILE A 515 10.44 -23.39 9.53
C ILE A 515 10.79 -21.95 9.11
N GLY A 516 10.57 -20.98 10.01
CA GLY A 516 10.79 -19.55 9.84
C GLY A 516 10.30 -18.77 11.05
N VAL A 517 10.01 -17.48 10.89
CA VAL A 517 9.45 -16.63 11.96
C VAL A 517 8.31 -15.76 11.44
N GLU A 518 7.45 -15.29 12.35
CA GLU A 518 6.46 -14.24 12.09
C GLU A 518 6.73 -13.00 12.93
N PHE A 519 6.65 -11.83 12.29
CA PHE A 519 6.63 -10.51 12.90
C PHE A 519 5.30 -9.83 12.56
N ALA A 520 4.34 -9.94 13.47
CA ALA A 520 3.08 -9.21 13.37
C ALA A 520 3.21 -7.86 14.10
N GLY A 521 2.72 -6.79 13.48
CA GLY A 521 2.81 -5.41 13.97
C GLY A 521 1.49 -4.88 14.53
N THR A 522 1.59 -4.09 15.59
CA THR A 522 0.47 -3.25 16.03
C THR A 522 0.15 -2.14 15.03
N ALA A 523 -1.07 -1.64 15.14
CA ALA A 523 -1.60 -0.53 14.39
C ALA A 523 -0.82 0.78 14.59
N VAL A 524 -0.79 1.60 13.53
CA VAL A 524 -0.38 3.01 13.55
C VAL A 524 -1.26 3.83 14.49
N THR A 525 -2.59 3.62 14.47
CA THR A 525 -3.53 4.30 15.38
C THR A 525 -4.71 3.44 15.86
N SER A 526 -5.17 2.44 15.10
CA SER A 526 -6.37 1.65 15.38
C SER A 526 -6.31 0.87 16.71
N GLY A 527 -7.46 0.62 17.35
CA GLY A 527 -7.54 0.09 18.72
C GLY A 527 -7.42 -1.43 18.85
N SER A 528 -6.66 -1.92 19.83
CA SER A 528 -6.52 -3.37 20.12
C SER A 528 -7.72 -3.92 20.86
N ALA A 529 -8.21 -5.08 20.42
CA ALA A 529 -9.30 -5.81 21.06
C ALA A 529 -9.05 -6.11 22.55
N PHE A 530 -7.80 -6.33 22.96
CA PHE A 530 -7.45 -6.65 24.35
C PHE A 530 -6.59 -5.59 25.06
N GLY A 531 -5.92 -4.69 24.34
CA GLY A 531 -5.05 -3.66 24.94
C GLY A 531 -5.66 -2.26 25.05
N SER A 532 -6.69 -1.92 24.26
CA SER A 532 -7.29 -0.58 24.30
C SER A 532 -8.13 -0.33 25.54
N GLY A 533 -8.09 0.91 26.05
CA GLY A 533 -8.93 1.35 27.18
C GLY A 533 -8.47 0.88 28.57
N ILE A 534 -7.42 0.05 28.65
CA ILE A 534 -6.84 -0.44 29.90
C ILE A 534 -5.40 0.07 30.09
N SER A 535 -4.80 -0.23 31.25
CA SER A 535 -3.37 0.05 31.47
C SER A 535 -2.48 -1.02 30.82
N PRO A 536 -1.24 -0.71 30.40
CA PRO A 536 -0.32 -1.71 29.86
C PRO A 536 -0.11 -2.91 30.78
N ALA A 537 0.01 -2.68 32.09
CA ALA A 537 0.14 -3.74 33.09
C ALA A 537 -1.08 -4.68 33.18
N ASN A 538 -2.26 -4.25 32.74
CA ASN A 538 -3.44 -5.12 32.60
C ASN A 538 -3.42 -5.86 31.26
N ALA A 539 -2.99 -5.21 30.16
CA ALA A 539 -2.79 -5.87 28.87
C ALA A 539 -1.72 -6.97 28.97
N ASP A 540 -0.65 -6.75 29.72
CA ASP A 540 0.40 -7.72 30.03
C ASP A 540 -0.13 -8.99 30.71
N VAL A 541 -1.23 -8.93 31.49
CA VAL A 541 -1.86 -10.12 32.06
C VAL A 541 -2.53 -10.98 30.99
N ILE A 542 -3.12 -10.33 29.97
CA ILE A 542 -3.73 -11.00 28.82
C ILE A 542 -2.64 -11.55 27.91
N SER A 543 -1.64 -10.74 27.53
CA SER A 543 -0.47 -11.18 26.76
C SER A 543 0.28 -12.33 27.42
N ARG A 544 0.38 -12.37 28.77
CA ARG A 544 0.94 -13.53 29.50
C ARG A 544 0.13 -14.80 29.26
N THR A 545 -1.20 -14.71 29.41
CA THR A 545 -2.11 -15.84 29.14
C THR A 545 -1.94 -16.33 27.69
N LEU A 546 -1.84 -15.40 26.74
CA LEU A 546 -1.67 -15.69 25.31
C LEU A 546 -0.33 -16.38 25.00
N VAL A 547 0.81 -15.93 25.55
CA VAL A 547 2.11 -16.61 25.35
C VAL A 547 2.22 -17.92 26.11
N ASP A 548 1.47 -18.12 27.21
CA ASP A 548 1.50 -19.37 27.97
C ASP A 548 0.65 -20.48 27.28
N VAL A 549 -0.47 -20.15 26.62
CA VAL A 549 -1.32 -21.15 25.92
C VAL A 549 -0.90 -21.45 24.48
N ASN A 550 -0.20 -20.54 23.80
CA ASN A 550 0.25 -20.73 22.41
C ASN A 550 1.72 -21.13 22.38
N ALA A 551 2.05 -22.38 22.05
CA ALA A 551 3.43 -22.89 22.08
C ALA A 551 4.40 -22.05 21.21
N ASP A 552 3.95 -21.68 20.02
CA ASP A 552 4.77 -21.08 18.97
C ASP A 552 5.06 -19.59 19.22
N LEU A 553 4.12 -18.90 19.88
CA LEU A 553 4.18 -17.49 20.25
C LEU A 553 5.23 -17.23 21.33
N GLN A 554 6.17 -16.32 21.05
CA GLN A 554 7.29 -15.97 21.92
C GLN A 554 7.16 -14.59 22.58
N TRP A 555 6.37 -13.67 22.02
CA TRP A 555 6.05 -12.35 22.61
C TRP A 555 4.69 -11.84 22.17
N SER A 556 3.99 -11.12 23.06
CA SER A 556 2.73 -10.42 22.79
C SER A 556 2.72 -9.05 23.48
N GLU A 557 2.22 -8.02 22.80
CA GLU A 557 2.01 -6.67 23.36
C GLU A 557 0.83 -5.97 22.66
N GLY A 558 -0.26 -5.70 23.39
CA GLY A 558 -1.49 -5.13 22.80
C GLY A 558 -1.78 -3.66 23.08
N SER A 559 -1.04 -3.01 23.99
CA SER A 559 -1.37 -1.69 24.55
C SER A 559 -0.85 -0.49 23.75
N TYR A 560 0.33 -0.56 23.14
CA TYR A 560 0.92 0.58 22.43
C TYR A 560 0.61 0.57 20.94
N ARG A 561 0.52 1.75 20.31
CA ARG A 561 0.46 1.94 18.85
C ARG A 561 1.83 2.23 18.29
N GLY A 562 2.07 2.01 17.00
CA GLY A 562 3.39 2.23 16.41
C GLY A 562 3.64 1.48 15.12
N PHE A 563 4.81 0.87 15.03
CA PHE A 563 5.35 0.20 13.84
C PHE A 563 6.55 -0.66 14.23
N PHE A 564 7.10 -1.44 13.29
CA PHE A 564 8.40 -2.11 13.50
C PHE A 564 9.35 -1.89 12.32
N THR A 565 10.63 -2.23 12.52
CA THR A 565 11.65 -2.18 11.47
C THR A 565 12.40 -3.49 11.39
N LEU A 566 12.77 -3.90 10.19
CA LEU A 566 13.61 -5.06 9.92
C LEU A 566 14.93 -4.58 9.31
N SER A 567 16.03 -4.70 10.04
CA SER A 567 17.37 -4.40 9.53
C SER A 567 18.08 -5.69 9.13
N ILE A 568 18.27 -5.88 7.82
CA ILE A 568 18.52 -7.18 7.19
C ILE A 568 19.89 -7.16 6.51
N ASP A 569 20.77 -8.08 6.90
CA ASP A 569 22.06 -8.36 6.25
C ASP A 569 22.17 -9.84 5.83
N SER A 570 23.25 -10.22 5.13
CA SER A 570 23.45 -11.60 4.63
C SER A 570 23.60 -12.71 5.69
N LYS A 571 23.61 -12.35 6.98
CA LYS A 571 23.78 -13.24 8.14
C LYS A 571 22.71 -13.04 9.20
N HIS A 572 22.16 -11.84 9.36
CA HIS A 572 21.20 -11.54 10.42
C HIS A 572 20.01 -10.73 9.90
N LEU A 573 18.86 -10.93 10.52
CA LEU A 573 17.71 -10.04 10.46
C LEU A 573 17.40 -9.58 11.88
N ASN A 574 17.32 -8.27 12.09
CA ASN A 574 17.06 -7.66 13.39
C ASN A 574 15.70 -6.93 13.32
N ALA A 575 14.71 -7.40 14.06
CA ALA A 575 13.39 -6.80 14.14
C ALA A 575 13.28 -5.90 15.38
N THR A 576 13.13 -4.59 15.19
CA THR A 576 12.94 -3.62 16.29
C THR A 576 11.53 -3.05 16.24
N TYR A 577 10.76 -3.26 17.30
CA TYR A 577 9.42 -2.73 17.48
C TYR A 577 9.47 -1.36 18.17
N TYR A 578 8.68 -0.40 17.71
CA TYR A 578 8.60 0.96 18.25
C TYR A 578 7.19 1.29 18.74
N ALA A 579 7.07 1.61 20.03
CA ALA A 579 5.84 2.01 20.70
C ALA A 579 5.77 3.55 20.84
N MET A 580 4.69 4.14 20.35
CA MET A 580 4.35 5.56 20.54
C MET A 580 3.69 5.73 21.91
N ARG A 581 4.14 6.69 22.74
CA ARG A 581 3.57 6.91 24.07
C ARG A 581 2.20 7.56 24.05
N ASN A 582 1.90 8.32 22.98
CA ASN A 582 0.64 9.04 22.84
C ASN A 582 0.29 9.23 21.36
N VAL A 583 -0.96 8.90 20.99
CA VAL A 583 -1.53 9.15 19.64
C VAL A 583 -2.67 10.17 19.66
N SER A 584 -2.93 10.86 20.79
CA SER A 584 -4.01 11.84 20.92
C SER A 584 -3.64 13.26 20.44
N PHE A 585 -2.35 13.52 20.21
CA PHE A 585 -1.82 14.77 19.61
C PHE A 585 -0.52 14.50 18.83
N ALA A 586 -0.18 15.36 17.87
CA ALA A 586 1.08 15.30 17.11
C ALA A 586 2.30 15.33 18.01
N ASN A 587 3.15 14.29 17.95
CA ASN A 587 4.42 14.21 18.66
C ASN A 587 5.38 13.17 18.05
N LEU A 588 6.62 13.13 18.54
CA LEU A 588 7.64 12.13 18.21
C LEU A 588 8.12 11.38 19.48
N ASP A 589 7.25 11.21 20.49
CA ASP A 589 7.56 10.50 21.74
C ASP A 589 7.28 9.00 21.57
N GLY A 590 8.28 8.30 21.04
CA GLY A 590 8.31 6.85 20.88
C GLY A 590 9.54 6.21 21.53
N PHE A 591 9.48 4.89 21.74
CA PHE A 591 10.58 4.09 22.29
C PHE A 591 10.60 2.70 21.67
N ALA A 592 11.77 2.07 21.61
CA ALA A 592 11.87 0.67 21.21
C ALA A 592 11.25 -0.23 22.29
N SER A 593 10.17 -0.95 21.97
CA SER A 593 9.46 -1.83 22.91
C SER A 593 10.12 -3.20 23.02
N ALA A 594 10.53 -3.79 21.89
CA ALA A 594 11.21 -5.09 21.83
C ALA A 594 12.19 -5.16 20.65
N HIS A 595 13.17 -6.07 20.73
CA HIS A 595 14.19 -6.28 19.71
C HIS A 595 14.48 -7.78 19.54
N PHE A 596 14.28 -8.32 18.35
CA PHE A 596 14.47 -9.75 18.03
C PHE A 596 15.54 -9.94 16.96
N VAL A 597 16.21 -11.10 16.96
CA VAL A 597 17.29 -11.43 16.01
C VAL A 597 17.04 -12.80 15.42
N VAL A 598 17.17 -12.95 14.10
CA VAL A 598 17.16 -14.23 13.39
C VAL A 598 18.50 -14.39 12.67
N ASN A 599 19.15 -15.54 12.84
CA ASN A 599 20.40 -15.84 12.14
C ASN A 599 20.09 -16.62 10.85
N ALA A 600 20.75 -16.26 9.75
CA ALA A 600 20.56 -16.89 8.46
C ALA A 600 20.99 -18.38 8.52
N GLY A 601 20.04 -19.27 8.27
CA GLY A 601 20.19 -20.72 8.35
C GLY A 601 19.58 -21.36 9.60
N GLU A 602 19.17 -20.59 10.62
CA GLU A 602 18.60 -21.15 11.86
C GLU A 602 17.07 -21.26 11.87
N ASN A 603 16.37 -20.57 10.95
CA ASN A 603 14.90 -20.57 10.81
C ASN A 603 14.10 -20.16 12.06
N LYS A 604 14.72 -19.50 13.05
CA LYS A 604 14.11 -19.23 14.36
C LYS A 604 14.62 -17.94 14.99
N LEU A 605 13.86 -17.45 15.98
CA LEU A 605 14.26 -16.37 16.87
C LEU A 605 15.43 -16.82 17.76
N SER A 606 16.50 -16.01 17.77
CA SER A 606 17.68 -16.23 18.61
C SER A 606 17.30 -16.36 20.08
N ARG A 607 17.89 -17.33 20.77
CA ARG A 607 17.62 -17.61 22.20
C ARG A 607 18.75 -17.07 23.09
N PRO A 608 18.46 -16.49 24.28
CA PRO A 608 17.13 -16.22 24.82
C PRO A 608 16.38 -15.16 24.01
N VAL A 609 15.06 -15.32 23.87
CA VAL A 609 14.22 -14.46 23.02
C VAL A 609 14.34 -13.00 23.48
N ALA A 610 14.59 -12.10 22.54
CA ALA A 610 14.88 -10.67 22.79
C ALA A 610 16.01 -10.41 23.80
N GLY A 611 16.97 -11.32 23.94
CA GLY A 611 18.01 -11.22 24.98
C GLY A 611 17.49 -11.49 26.41
N GLY A 612 16.24 -11.96 26.55
CA GLY A 612 15.57 -12.22 27.83
C GLY A 612 14.85 -11.02 28.43
N THR A 613 14.68 -9.90 27.71
CA THR A 613 14.00 -8.71 28.23
C THR A 613 13.30 -7.88 27.14
N VAL A 614 12.24 -7.16 27.51
CA VAL A 614 11.48 -6.21 26.67
C VAL A 614 11.05 -5.01 27.51
N ASN A 615 10.84 -3.87 26.87
CA ASN A 615 10.37 -2.64 27.52
C ASN A 615 8.84 -2.53 27.59
N ALA A 616 8.11 -3.37 26.85
CA ALA A 616 6.65 -3.51 26.91
C ALA A 616 6.23 -4.93 26.45
N GLY A 617 5.06 -5.39 26.90
CA GLY A 617 4.55 -6.72 26.58
C GLY A 617 5.22 -7.84 27.36
N VAL A 618 4.83 -9.07 27.07
CA VAL A 618 5.28 -10.26 27.80
C VAL A 618 5.99 -11.24 26.87
N LEU A 619 7.25 -11.56 27.21
CA LEU A 619 7.98 -12.69 26.64
C LEU A 619 7.43 -14.00 27.21
N LYS A 620 7.38 -15.04 26.38
CA LYS A 620 7.16 -16.42 26.81
C LYS A 620 8.17 -16.81 27.90
N SER A 621 7.69 -17.48 28.94
CA SER A 621 8.59 -18.04 29.96
C SER A 621 9.46 -19.16 29.37
N GLN A 622 10.76 -19.16 29.70
CA GLN A 622 11.63 -20.29 29.37
C GLN A 622 11.47 -21.37 30.45
N VAL A 623 10.95 -22.53 30.04
CA VAL A 623 10.65 -23.71 30.88
C VAL A 623 11.74 -24.77 30.68
#